data_AF-A0A351TB28-F1
#
_entry.id   AF-A0A351TB28-F1
#
_cell.length_a   1.000
_cell.length_b   1.000
_cell.length_c   1.000
_cell.angle_alpha   90.00
_cell.angle_beta   90.00
_cell.angle_gamma   90.00
#
_symmetry.space_group_name_H-M   'P 1'
#
loop_
_entity.id
_entity.type
_entity.pdbx_description
1 polymer ?
#
loop_
_entity_poly.entity_id
_entity_poly.type
_entity_poly.pdbx_seq_one_letter_code
_entity_poly.pdbx_strand_id
1 'polypeptide(L)' 'MTNSKTFHDVVCPKCGKNARRESDTMDTFVCSSWYYLRYSDPKNTSEFASKEAMKKWLPVDMYMG' A
#
# COMPACT_ATOMS: atom_id res chain seq x y z
N MET A 1 22.44 -5.76 2.85
CA MET A 1 21.33 -5.76 3.83
C MET A 1 21.32 -4.40 4.50
N THR A 2 20.20 -3.70 4.46
CA THR A 2 20.05 -2.24 4.59
C THR A 2 20.66 -1.69 5.88
N ASN A 3 21.61 -0.76 5.79
CA ASN A 3 22.43 -0.26 6.91
C ASN A 3 21.92 1.06 7.55
N SER A 4 20.70 1.49 7.21
CA SER A 4 20.18 2.80 7.63
C SER A 4 19.58 2.77 9.04
N LYS A 5 20.39 3.12 10.05
CA LYS A 5 19.96 3.15 11.46
C LYS A 5 18.79 4.11 11.72
N THR A 6 18.75 5.24 11.03
CA THR A 6 17.67 6.24 11.14
C THR A 6 16.31 5.75 10.67
N PHE A 7 16.28 4.76 9.76
CA PHE A 7 15.03 4.15 9.31
C PHE A 7 14.56 3.04 10.25
N HIS A 8 15.50 2.24 10.78
CA HIS A 8 15.20 1.07 11.58
C HIS A 8 14.77 1.39 13.00
N ASP A 9 15.39 2.35 13.67
CA ASP A 9 15.12 2.62 15.08
C ASP A 9 13.84 3.44 15.24
N VAL A 10 12.81 2.84 15.86
CA VAL A 10 11.51 3.47 16.10
C VAL A 10 10.96 3.17 17.48
N VAL A 11 10.16 4.08 18.01
CA VAL A 11 9.42 3.85 19.25
C VAL A 11 8.17 3.02 18.94
N CYS A 12 7.96 1.94 19.69
CA CYS A 12 6.78 1.10 19.52
C CYS A 12 5.49 1.89 19.81
N PRO A 13 4.50 1.92 18.90
CA PRO A 13 3.26 2.67 19.09
C PRO A 13 2.35 2.10 20.19
N LYS A 14 2.60 0.86 20.66
CA LYS A 14 1.79 0.20 21.70
C LYS A 14 2.37 0.35 23.10
N CYS A 15 3.70 0.33 23.25
CA CYS A 15 4.35 0.26 24.57
C CYS A 15 5.44 1.32 24.80
N GLY A 16 5.78 2.15 23.81
CA GLY A 16 6.75 3.24 23.96
C GLY A 16 8.21 2.80 24.09
N LYS A 17 8.51 1.51 23.97
CA LYS A 17 9.89 0.97 24.03
C LYS A 17 10.58 1.05 22.68
N ASN A 18 11.91 1.00 22.69
CA ASN A 18 12.70 0.96 21.47
C ASN A 18 12.38 -0.31 20.67
N ALA A 19 12.06 -0.15 19.39
CA ALA A 19 11.67 -1.20 18.47
C ALA A 19 12.36 -0.99 17.12
N ARG A 20 12.33 -2.04 16.30
CA ARG A 20 12.96 -2.03 14.97
C ARG A 20 11.89 -2.13 13.89
N ARG A 21 11.93 -1.25 12.88
CA ARG A 21 11.08 -1.37 11.68
C ARG A 21 11.46 -2.62 10.89
N GLU A 22 10.43 -3.27 10.33
CA GLU A 22 10.61 -4.30 9.32
C GLU A 22 11.46 -3.74 8.17
N SER A 23 12.46 -4.53 7.76
CA SER A 23 13.44 -4.13 6.75
C SER A 23 13.14 -4.71 5.38
N ASP A 24 12.26 -5.70 5.34
CA ASP A 24 11.87 -6.40 4.13
C ASP A 24 10.86 -5.54 3.36
N THR A 25 11.05 -5.50 2.04
CA THR A 25 10.17 -4.76 1.14
C THR A 25 9.05 -5.67 0.67
N MET A 26 7.86 -5.11 0.49
CA MET A 26 6.78 -5.84 -0.20
C MET A 26 7.22 -6.20 -1.63
N ASP A 27 6.88 -7.41 -2.04
CA ASP A 27 7.19 -7.90 -3.37
C ASP A 27 6.39 -7.14 -4.45
N THR A 28 6.92 -7.13 -5.68
CA THR A 28 6.29 -6.43 -6.81
C THR A 28 4.87 -6.94 -7.13
N PHE A 29 4.57 -8.21 -6.86
CA PHE A 29 3.23 -8.77 -7.02
C PHE A 29 2.21 -8.20 -6.04
N VAL A 30 2.66 -7.72 -4.88
CA VAL A 30 1.78 -7.03 -3.93
C VAL A 30 1.24 -5.76 -4.57
N CYS A 31 2.09 -4.99 -5.26
CA CYS A 31 1.68 -3.76 -5.94
C CYS A 31 0.81 -4.00 -7.18
N SER A 32 1.10 -5.04 -7.97
CA SER A 32 0.33 -5.35 -9.19
C SER A 32 -0.99 -6.07 -8.92
N SER A 33 -1.23 -6.57 -7.71
CA SER A 33 -2.49 -7.24 -7.36
C SER A 33 -3.71 -6.31 -7.27
N TRP A 34 -3.51 -5.00 -7.05
CA TRP A 34 -4.59 -4.05 -6.80
C TRP A 34 -4.50 -2.75 -7.61
N TYR A 35 -3.53 -2.62 -8.52
CA TYR A 35 -3.33 -1.40 -9.31
C TYR A 35 -4.59 -0.97 -10.09
N TYR A 36 -5.35 -1.92 -10.64
CA TYR A 36 -6.61 -1.67 -11.36
C TYR A 36 -7.70 -1.07 -10.47
N LEU A 37 -7.70 -1.37 -9.16
CA LEU A 37 -8.63 -0.75 -8.21
C LEU A 37 -8.29 0.73 -7.99
N ARG A 38 -6.99 1.05 -7.89
CA ARG A 38 -6.53 2.43 -7.66
C ARG A 38 -6.73 3.35 -8.88
N TYR A 39 -6.77 2.79 -10.09
CA TYR A 39 -7.10 3.58 -11.28
C TYR A 39 -8.50 4.19 -11.25
N SER A 40 -9.44 3.61 -10.49
CA SER A 40 -10.78 4.18 -10.34
C SER A 40 -10.78 5.54 -9.62
N ASP A 41 -9.82 5.79 -8.73
CA ASP A 41 -9.71 7.02 -7.94
C ASP A 41 -8.25 7.30 -7.50
N PRO A 42 -7.37 7.75 -8.41
CA PRO A 42 -5.94 7.81 -8.16
C PRO A 42 -5.52 8.95 -7.22
N LYS A 43 -6.34 10.01 -7.10
CA LYS A 43 -6.01 11.25 -6.37
C LYS A 43 -6.57 11.29 -4.95
N ASN A 44 -7.29 10.25 -4.52
CA ASN A 44 -7.88 10.21 -3.19
C ASN A 44 -6.81 9.98 -2.11
N THR A 45 -6.70 10.93 -1.18
CA THR A 45 -5.74 10.91 -0.07
C THR A 45 -6.37 10.44 1.25
N SER A 46 -7.70 10.34 1.31
CA SER A 46 -8.44 9.96 2.51
C SER A 46 -8.78 8.46 2.54
N GLU A 47 -9.06 7.88 1.37
CA GLU A 47 -9.39 6.47 1.21
C GLU A 47 -8.57 5.82 0.08
N PHE A 48 -8.52 4.49 0.10
CA PHE A 48 -7.83 3.70 -0.92
C PHE A 48 -8.44 3.87 -2.32
N ALA A 49 -9.77 3.86 -2.41
CA ALA A 49 -10.55 4.28 -3.57
C ALA A 49 -11.99 4.51 -3.11
N SER A 50 -12.68 5.51 -3.67
CA SER A 50 -14.11 5.72 -3.38
C SER A 50 -14.93 4.47 -3.74
N LYS A 51 -15.87 4.07 -2.86
CA LYS A 51 -16.82 2.98 -3.14
C LYS A 51 -17.67 3.24 -4.37
N GLU A 52 -17.96 4.50 -4.67
CA GLU A 52 -18.76 4.92 -5.82
C GLU A 52 -17.94 4.80 -7.11
N ALA A 53 -16.69 5.24 -7.09
CA ALA A 53 -15.77 5.09 -8.20
C ALA A 53 -15.49 3.61 -8.51
N MET A 54 -15.28 2.80 -7.48
CA MET A 54 -15.11 1.35 -7.63
C MET A 54 -16.34 0.69 -8.25
N LYS A 55 -17.56 1.01 -7.79
CA LYS A 55 -18.80 0.47 -8.39
C LYS A 55 -19.03 0.89 -9.83
N LYS A 56 -18.52 2.06 -10.23
CA LYS A 56 -18.67 2.59 -11.59
C LYS A 56 -17.70 1.97 -12.58
N TRP A 57 -16.46 1.74 -12.16
CA TRP A 57 -15.36 1.33 -13.02
C TRP A 57 -15.01 -0.17 -12.91
N LEU A 58 -15.59 -0.89 -11.94
CA LEU A 58 -15.35 -2.31 -11.72
C LEU A 58 -16.67 -3.09 -11.76
N PRO A 59 -16.65 -4.37 -12.20
CA PRO A 59 -15.47 -5.15 -12.62
C PRO A 59 -14.89 -4.72 -13.97
N VAL A 60 -13.62 -5.04 -14.23
CA VAL A 60 -12.99 -4.76 -15.53
C VAL A 60 -13.65 -5.63 -16.59
N ASP A 61 -14.26 -5.02 -17.60
CA ASP A 61 -15.00 -5.73 -18.65
C ASP A 61 -14.10 -6.61 -19.55
N MET A 62 -12.91 -6.12 -19.87
CA MET A 62 -11.94 -6.83 -20.69
C MET A 62 -10.54 -6.59 -20.15
N TYR A 63 -9.89 -7.66 -19.71
CA TYR A 63 -8.50 -7.64 -19.26
C TYR A 63 -7.65 -8.46 -20.25
N MET A 64 -6.87 -7.78 -21.09
CA MET A 64 -5.90 -8.40 -21.98
C MET A 64 -4.50 -8.30 -21.35
N GLY A 65 -3.80 -9.42 -21.26
CA GLY A 65 -2.45 -9.54 -20.70
C GLY A 65 -1.52 -10.28 -21.63
#